data_AF-A0A2M7FNT2-F1
#
_entry.id   AF-A0A2M7FNT2-F1
#
_cell.length_a   1.000
_cell.length_b   1.000
_cell.length_c   1.000
_cell.angle_alpha   90.00
_cell.angle_beta   90.00
_cell.angle_gamma   90.00
#
_symmetry.space_group_name_H-M   'P 1'
#
loop_
_entity.id
_entity.type
_entity.pdbx_description
1 polymer ?
#
loop_
_entity_poly.entity_id
_entity_poly.type
_entity_poly.pdbx_seq_one_letter_code
_entity_poly.pdbx_strand_id
1 'polypeptide(L)'
;MEDIMAIFTFVRSNALRYSMLVISAGMVIASEAVTIPTTPLVSNVNVPPIVMLVAGKDHKMFYEAYNDAGDVDGDGKLDTRFNPAIKYYGLFDGGLCYVHNDKGDKDGLFSPSATTTDGKCSGKWSGNWLNYMTTSRIDALRKVLYGGYREVDSTSQTILRRAYIPHDAHSWGKEYKDETTDGYRIDDYTPLSQPNANTRHFFGNLTANNKVQDCIDLNKCSDMPPLLRIRQNVGGDHRIWEWASKERPVLDSTLSTGTFPTGTGAQEDRTVRVEVCTASFYTDCKLYPNGQYKPIGLLHDYGEQDAMLFGLITGSYDKHMSGGRLRKVISSFSDEV
;
A
#
# COMPACT_ATOMS: atom_id res chain seq x y z
N MET A 1 87.12 27.21 -37.65
CA MET A 1 88.19 26.28 -37.29
C MET A 1 87.86 25.01 -38.02
N GLU A 2 88.58 24.84 -39.13
CA GLU A 2 88.82 23.60 -39.86
C GLU A 2 87.62 22.78 -40.34
N ASP A 3 87.68 22.12 -41.47
CA ASP A 3 88.35 22.34 -42.74
C ASP A 3 87.92 21.14 -43.59
N ILE A 4 88.09 21.31 -44.89
CA ILE A 4 88.44 20.24 -45.84
C ILE A 4 87.28 19.36 -46.34
N MET A 5 86.77 19.55 -47.57
CA MET A 5 87.43 19.34 -48.89
C MET A 5 87.41 17.83 -49.21
N ALA A 6 87.00 17.32 -50.37
CA ALA A 6 87.27 17.81 -51.70
C ALA A 6 86.65 16.90 -52.77
N ILE A 7 86.21 17.50 -53.88
CA ILE A 7 86.67 17.20 -55.26
C ILE A 7 86.31 15.82 -55.86
N PHE A 8 85.49 15.82 -56.91
CA PHE A 8 86.00 15.70 -58.28
C PHE A 8 84.96 16.08 -59.35
N THR A 9 85.42 17.03 -60.16
CA THR A 9 84.83 17.68 -61.33
C THR A 9 84.85 16.75 -62.55
N PHE A 10 83.80 16.72 -63.39
CA PHE A 10 83.95 16.73 -64.86
C PHE A 10 82.64 17.03 -65.64
N VAL A 11 82.51 18.30 -66.05
CA VAL A 11 82.36 18.81 -67.44
C VAL A 11 81.39 18.14 -68.45
N ARG A 12 80.44 18.98 -68.93
CA ARG A 12 79.75 19.03 -70.27
C ARG A 12 78.82 17.86 -70.64
N SER A 13 77.69 18.00 -71.32
CA SER A 13 77.10 19.07 -72.14
C SER A 13 75.64 18.72 -72.49
N ASN A 14 74.80 19.74 -72.63
CA ASN A 14 73.62 19.88 -73.50
C ASN A 14 72.87 18.62 -73.99
N ALA A 15 71.61 18.48 -73.58
CA ALA A 15 70.48 18.40 -74.52
C ALA A 15 69.13 18.44 -73.79
N LEU A 16 68.31 19.42 -74.18
CA LEU A 16 66.87 19.47 -73.95
C LEU A 16 66.19 18.15 -74.33
N ARG A 17 65.41 17.55 -73.40
CA ARG A 17 64.16 16.84 -73.72
C ARG A 17 63.18 17.00 -72.56
N TYR A 18 62.07 17.68 -72.85
CA TYR A 18 60.89 17.78 -72.00
C TYR A 18 60.26 16.39 -71.82
N SER A 19 60.14 15.92 -70.59
CA SER A 19 59.25 14.82 -70.23
C SER A 19 58.23 15.33 -69.22
N MET A 20 56.99 15.47 -69.70
CA MET A 20 55.79 15.70 -68.90
C MET A 20 55.61 14.55 -67.91
N LEU A 21 55.68 14.84 -66.62
CA LEU A 21 55.26 13.93 -65.55
C LEU A 21 53.75 14.18 -65.32
N VAL A 22 52.91 13.29 -65.83
CA VAL A 22 51.46 13.31 -65.56
C VAL A 22 51.24 12.73 -64.17
N ILE A 23 50.87 13.57 -63.21
CA ILE A 23 50.37 13.16 -61.89
C ILE A 23 48.91 12.72 -62.06
N SER A 24 48.67 11.43 -62.16
CA SER A 24 47.32 10.86 -62.06
C SER A 24 46.90 10.80 -60.60
N ALA A 25 46.30 11.88 -60.09
CA ALA A 25 45.55 11.85 -58.84
C ALA A 25 44.24 11.06 -59.10
N GLY A 26 44.23 9.78 -58.73
CA GLY A 26 43.01 8.98 -58.74
C GLY A 26 42.02 9.55 -57.72
N MET A 27 40.94 10.18 -58.19
CA MET A 27 39.78 10.46 -57.35
C MET A 27 39.11 9.12 -57.00
N VAL A 28 39.25 8.69 -55.75
CA VAL A 28 38.45 7.59 -55.20
C VAL A 28 37.08 8.19 -54.85
N ILE A 29 36.06 7.91 -55.67
CA ILE A 29 34.68 8.17 -55.29
C ILE A 29 34.32 7.11 -54.25
N ALA A 30 34.20 7.52 -52.99
CA ALA A 30 33.59 6.67 -51.97
C ALA A 30 32.11 6.49 -52.32
N SER A 31 31.76 5.29 -52.77
CA SER A 31 30.38 4.84 -52.85
C SER A 31 29.93 4.48 -51.43
N GLU A 32 29.15 5.34 -50.78
CA GLU A 32 28.36 4.90 -49.63
C GLU A 32 27.32 3.91 -50.14
N ALA A 33 27.51 2.63 -49.83
CA ALA A 33 26.48 1.64 -50.04
C ALA A 33 25.28 2.02 -49.15
N VAL A 34 24.11 2.21 -49.75
CA VAL A 34 22.85 2.32 -49.01
C VAL A 34 22.68 1.01 -48.24
N THR A 35 22.88 1.06 -46.93
CA THR A 35 22.58 -0.08 -46.04
C THR A 35 21.08 -0.23 -46.00
N ILE A 36 20.54 -1.13 -46.83
CA ILE A 36 19.16 -1.57 -46.72
C ILE A 36 19.05 -2.32 -45.38
N PRO A 37 18.24 -1.85 -44.42
CA PRO A 37 18.10 -2.53 -43.14
C PRO A 37 17.58 -3.95 -43.39
N THR A 38 18.35 -4.95 -42.95
CA THR A 38 17.99 -6.37 -43.02
C THR A 38 17.04 -6.78 -41.90
N THR A 39 16.66 -5.85 -41.04
CA THR A 39 15.56 -6.02 -40.09
C THR A 39 14.24 -5.80 -40.82
N PRO A 40 13.30 -6.76 -40.78
CA PRO A 40 12.00 -6.60 -41.42
C PRO A 40 11.34 -5.29 -40.95
N LEU A 41 10.62 -4.63 -41.86
CA LEU A 41 9.78 -3.45 -41.59
C LEU A 41 8.56 -3.76 -40.69
N VAL A 42 8.63 -4.86 -39.97
CA VAL A 42 7.87 -5.11 -38.76
C VAL A 42 8.83 -4.78 -37.64
N SER A 43 8.96 -3.48 -37.37
CA SER A 43 9.33 -3.03 -36.04
C SER A 43 8.52 -3.90 -35.08
N ASN A 44 9.17 -4.61 -34.17
CA ASN A 44 8.49 -4.97 -32.93
C ASN A 44 8.07 -3.63 -32.34
N VAL A 45 6.87 -3.16 -32.69
CA VAL A 45 6.21 -2.10 -31.96
C VAL A 45 5.95 -2.80 -30.65
N ASN A 46 6.86 -2.63 -29.69
CA ASN A 46 6.64 -3.06 -28.32
C ASN A 46 5.56 -2.13 -27.78
N VAL A 47 4.33 -2.33 -28.24
CA VAL A 47 3.16 -1.61 -27.76
C VAL A 47 2.94 -2.14 -26.36
N PRO A 48 3.01 -1.28 -25.33
CA PRO A 48 2.72 -1.70 -23.97
C PRO A 48 1.37 -2.41 -23.95
N PRO A 49 1.29 -3.68 -23.51
CA PRO A 49 0.03 -4.39 -23.44
C PRO A 49 -0.94 -3.63 -22.52
N ILE A 50 -2.19 -3.54 -22.96
CA ILE A 50 -3.26 -2.88 -22.23
C ILE A 50 -3.99 -3.94 -21.42
N VAL A 51 -3.97 -3.81 -20.10
CA VAL A 51 -4.63 -4.75 -19.18
C VAL A 51 -5.65 -4.02 -18.32
N MET A 52 -6.87 -4.55 -18.30
CA MET A 52 -7.92 -4.08 -17.41
C MET A 52 -8.17 -5.11 -16.32
N LEU A 53 -7.81 -4.77 -15.09
CA LEU A 53 -8.11 -5.60 -13.92
C LEU A 53 -9.51 -5.28 -13.42
N VAL A 54 -10.38 -6.28 -13.47
CA VAL A 54 -11.74 -6.21 -12.96
C VAL A 54 -11.81 -7.03 -11.68
N ALA A 55 -11.66 -6.37 -10.54
CA ALA A 55 -11.82 -7.03 -9.25
C ALA A 55 -13.31 -7.28 -8.95
N GLY A 56 -13.60 -8.37 -8.23
CA GLY A 56 -14.96 -8.71 -7.81
C GLY A 56 -15.66 -7.54 -7.10
N LYS A 57 -16.96 -7.39 -7.38
CA LYS A 57 -17.82 -6.32 -6.81
C LYS A 57 -18.58 -6.79 -5.56
N ASP A 58 -18.18 -7.94 -5.02
CA ASP A 58 -18.89 -8.60 -3.94
C ASP A 58 -18.75 -7.78 -2.65
N HIS A 59 -19.87 -7.61 -1.94
CA HIS A 59 -19.93 -7.02 -0.61
C HIS A 59 -19.04 -7.78 0.39
N LYS A 60 -18.75 -9.06 0.14
CA LYS A 60 -17.77 -9.87 0.89
C LYS A 60 -16.38 -9.27 0.96
N MET A 61 -16.02 -8.36 0.05
CA MET A 61 -14.74 -7.65 0.10
C MET A 61 -14.64 -6.64 1.27
N PHE A 62 -15.78 -6.26 1.86
CA PHE A 62 -15.85 -5.34 3.00
C PHE A 62 -15.91 -6.04 4.36
N TYR A 63 -15.76 -7.36 4.38
CA TYR A 63 -15.56 -8.12 5.61
C TYR A 63 -14.09 -8.16 6.01
N GLU A 64 -13.84 -8.61 7.23
CA GLU A 64 -12.51 -8.87 7.77
C GLU A 64 -11.69 -9.80 6.88
N ALA A 65 -10.41 -9.46 6.73
CA ALA A 65 -9.44 -10.31 6.05
C ALA A 65 -9.09 -11.54 6.90
N TYR A 66 -8.97 -11.35 8.22
CA TYR A 66 -8.58 -12.39 9.17
C TYR A 66 -9.78 -12.76 10.04
N ASN A 67 -10.57 -13.72 9.57
CA ASN A 67 -11.70 -14.27 10.30
C ASN A 67 -11.28 -15.44 11.20
N ASP A 68 -12.21 -15.93 12.00
CA ASP A 68 -12.03 -17.06 12.92
C ASP A 68 -12.11 -18.44 12.23
N ALA A 69 -12.24 -18.46 10.91
CA ALA A 69 -12.36 -19.68 10.10
C ALA A 69 -11.18 -19.86 9.13
N GLY A 70 -10.17 -18.99 9.21
CA GLY A 70 -8.98 -19.05 8.37
C GLY A 70 -7.82 -19.77 9.06
N ASP A 71 -7.06 -20.52 8.27
CA ASP A 71 -5.71 -20.95 8.59
C ASP A 71 -4.78 -20.03 7.78
N VAL A 72 -4.18 -19.05 8.45
CA VAL A 72 -3.45 -17.94 7.81
C VAL A 72 -2.00 -18.34 7.54
N ASP A 73 -1.40 -19.19 8.38
CA ASP A 73 -0.02 -19.65 8.24
C ASP A 73 0.13 -21.03 7.59
N GLY A 74 -0.98 -21.74 7.38
CA GLY A 74 -1.01 -23.03 6.70
C GLY A 74 -0.58 -24.20 7.59
N ASP A 75 -0.62 -24.06 8.92
CA ASP A 75 -0.24 -25.11 9.86
C ASP A 75 -1.31 -26.20 10.07
N GLY A 76 -2.47 -26.04 9.43
CA GLY A 76 -3.62 -26.95 9.52
C GLY A 76 -4.53 -26.68 10.72
N LYS A 77 -4.31 -25.60 11.49
CA LYS A 77 -5.18 -25.15 12.58
C LYS A 77 -5.80 -23.80 12.24
N LEU A 78 -6.96 -23.54 12.84
CA LEU A 78 -7.66 -22.28 12.64
C LEU A 78 -7.07 -21.18 13.53
N ASP A 79 -6.70 -20.06 12.92
CA ASP A 79 -6.24 -18.85 13.59
C ASP A 79 -7.41 -18.03 14.12
N THR A 80 -8.03 -18.54 15.18
CA THR A 80 -9.19 -17.89 15.80
C THR A 80 -8.85 -16.63 16.62
N ARG A 81 -7.55 -16.39 16.87
CA ARG A 81 -7.02 -15.30 17.70
C ARG A 81 -5.78 -14.70 17.05
N PHE A 82 -5.35 -13.56 17.58
CA PHE A 82 -4.08 -12.97 17.14
C PHE A 82 -2.93 -13.90 17.54
N ASN A 83 -2.15 -14.31 16.55
CA ASN A 83 -0.94 -15.09 16.74
C ASN A 83 0.27 -14.21 16.42
N PRO A 84 1.12 -13.88 17.40
CA PRO A 84 2.32 -13.07 17.18
C PRO A 84 3.32 -13.64 16.17
N ALA A 85 3.29 -14.96 15.92
CA ALA A 85 4.15 -15.61 14.94
C ALA A 85 3.74 -15.30 13.48
N ILE A 86 2.49 -14.89 13.26
CA ILE A 86 1.93 -14.62 11.95
C ILE A 86 2.14 -13.14 11.60
N LYS A 87 2.62 -12.88 10.39
CA LYS A 87 2.72 -11.53 9.83
C LYS A 87 1.44 -11.20 9.05
N TYR A 88 0.56 -10.42 9.67
CA TYR A 88 -0.69 -9.97 9.07
C TYR A 88 -0.41 -8.81 8.11
N TYR A 89 -0.84 -8.98 6.87
CA TYR A 89 -0.79 -7.95 5.85
C TYR A 89 -1.94 -6.95 5.99
N GLY A 90 -1.68 -5.66 5.79
CA GLY A 90 -2.69 -4.61 5.94
C GLY A 90 -2.13 -3.21 5.69
N LEU A 91 -2.81 -2.19 6.20
CA LEU A 91 -2.39 -0.79 6.02
C LEU A 91 -1.11 -0.45 6.77
N PHE A 92 -0.87 -1.11 7.89
CA PHE A 92 0.25 -0.85 8.79
C PHE A 92 1.45 -1.74 8.40
N ASP A 93 2.65 -1.28 8.70
CA ASP A 93 3.86 -2.10 8.61
C ASP A 93 3.97 -2.93 9.89
N GLY A 94 4.03 -4.26 9.74
CA GLY A 94 4.13 -5.20 10.86
C GLY A 94 5.40 -5.06 11.70
N GLY A 95 6.46 -4.47 11.12
CA GLY A 95 7.73 -4.17 11.78
C GLY A 95 7.78 -2.81 12.46
N LEU A 96 6.67 -2.06 12.53
CA LEU A 96 6.61 -0.74 13.14
C LEU A 96 5.62 -0.66 14.32
N CYS A 97 5.93 0.24 15.24
CA CYS A 97 5.08 0.69 16.32
C CYS A 97 4.46 2.05 15.98
N TYR A 98 3.21 2.25 16.36
CA TYR A 98 2.40 3.41 16.03
C TYR A 98 1.86 4.10 17.29
N VAL A 99 1.69 5.42 17.18
CA VAL A 99 0.96 6.23 18.17
C VAL A 99 -0.24 6.84 17.46
N HIS A 100 -1.41 6.77 18.10
CA HIS A 100 -2.59 7.49 17.63
C HIS A 100 -2.64 8.87 18.30
N ASN A 101 -3.03 9.90 17.56
CA ASN A 101 -3.08 11.27 18.08
C ASN A 101 -4.34 11.61 18.92
N ASP A 102 -5.14 10.60 19.24
CA ASP A 102 -6.43 10.64 19.96
C ASP A 102 -7.44 11.71 19.47
N LYS A 103 -7.29 12.17 18.23
CA LYS A 103 -8.28 13.02 17.57
C LYS A 103 -9.38 12.18 16.94
N GLY A 104 -10.58 12.75 16.91
CA GLY A 104 -11.73 12.16 16.22
C GLY A 104 -11.77 12.50 14.74
N ASP A 105 -12.82 12.02 14.08
CA ASP A 105 -13.15 12.30 12.69
C ASP A 105 -11.97 12.11 11.71
N LYS A 106 -11.82 13.02 10.74
CA LYS A 106 -10.78 13.04 9.72
C LYS A 106 -9.46 13.62 10.21
N ASP A 107 -9.34 13.93 11.50
CA ASP A 107 -8.07 14.36 12.11
C ASP A 107 -7.37 13.23 12.85
N GLY A 108 -8.10 12.16 13.20
CA GLY A 108 -7.53 10.94 13.79
C GLY A 108 -6.51 10.29 12.86
N LEU A 109 -5.34 9.95 13.40
CA LEU A 109 -4.21 9.45 12.63
C LEU A 109 -3.29 8.59 13.49
N PHE A 110 -2.88 7.44 12.95
CA PHE A 110 -1.75 6.67 13.42
C PHE A 110 -0.47 7.12 12.70
N SER A 111 0.54 7.53 13.48
CA SER A 111 1.87 7.85 12.94
C SER A 111 2.91 6.84 13.42
N PRO A 112 3.83 6.40 12.56
CA PRO A 112 4.90 5.49 12.93
C PRO A 112 5.85 6.17 13.93
N SER A 113 6.31 5.40 14.92
CA SER A 113 7.09 5.93 16.04
C SER A 113 8.41 5.18 16.28
N ALA A 114 8.44 3.87 16.05
CA ALA A 114 9.64 3.05 16.25
C ALA A 114 9.58 1.78 15.40
N THR A 115 10.74 1.18 15.11
CA THR A 115 10.85 -0.17 14.54
C THR A 115 10.76 -1.23 15.65
N THR A 116 10.24 -2.40 15.31
CA THR A 116 10.19 -3.60 16.17
C THR A 116 10.59 -4.83 15.36
N THR A 117 11.21 -5.81 16.03
CA THR A 117 11.67 -7.06 15.39
C THR A 117 10.80 -8.26 15.76
N ASP A 118 10.16 -8.21 16.93
CA ASP A 118 9.26 -9.24 17.47
C ASP A 118 7.78 -8.82 17.39
N GLY A 119 7.50 -7.67 16.77
CA GLY A 119 6.16 -7.11 16.65
C GLY A 119 5.63 -6.50 17.94
N LYS A 120 6.40 -6.51 19.04
CA LYS A 120 6.00 -5.92 20.32
C LYS A 120 6.28 -4.42 20.34
N CYS A 121 5.34 -3.70 20.93
CA CYS A 121 5.25 -2.24 20.98
C CYS A 121 4.66 -1.80 22.32
N SER A 122 5.32 -2.10 23.44
CA SER A 122 4.79 -1.76 24.77
C SER A 122 4.45 -0.27 24.91
N GLY A 123 3.22 0.02 25.35
CA GLY A 123 2.70 1.39 25.47
C GLY A 123 2.36 2.07 24.13
N LYS A 124 2.45 1.35 23.02
CA LYS A 124 2.16 1.81 21.66
C LYS A 124 1.35 0.76 20.92
N TRP A 125 0.92 1.05 19.71
CA TRP A 125 0.21 0.08 18.88
C TRP A 125 1.20 -0.67 17.98
N SER A 126 1.13 -2.00 17.98
CA SER A 126 1.84 -2.84 17.02
C SER A 126 1.14 -2.78 15.67
N GLY A 127 1.90 -2.49 14.60
CA GLY A 127 1.37 -2.51 13.25
C GLY A 127 0.83 -3.89 12.85
N ASN A 128 1.50 -4.96 13.29
CA ASN A 128 1.06 -6.32 13.01
C ASN A 128 -0.30 -6.63 13.68
N TRP A 129 -0.46 -6.20 14.94
CA TRP A 129 -1.72 -6.33 15.67
C TRP A 129 -2.84 -5.48 15.04
N LEU A 130 -2.54 -4.25 14.64
CA LEU A 130 -3.49 -3.38 13.94
C LEU A 130 -3.93 -3.98 12.60
N ASN A 131 -3.03 -4.63 11.86
CA ASN A 131 -3.38 -5.33 10.63
C ASN A 131 -4.35 -6.48 10.90
N TYR A 132 -4.09 -7.34 11.90
CA TYR A 132 -5.01 -8.40 12.30
C TYR A 132 -6.40 -7.85 12.67
N MET A 133 -6.43 -6.76 13.44
CA MET A 133 -7.68 -6.21 13.97
C MET A 133 -8.51 -5.49 12.93
N THR A 134 -7.88 -4.70 12.06
CA THR A 134 -8.57 -3.67 11.28
C THR A 134 -8.63 -3.94 9.78
N THR A 135 -7.87 -4.91 9.24
CA THR A 135 -7.79 -5.09 7.79
C THR A 135 -9.06 -5.73 7.22
N SER A 136 -9.69 -5.05 6.26
CA SER A 136 -10.71 -5.65 5.40
C SER A 136 -10.06 -6.29 4.17
N ARG A 137 -10.76 -7.23 3.52
CA ARG A 137 -10.25 -7.92 2.32
C ARG A 137 -9.95 -6.95 1.17
N ILE A 138 -10.80 -5.94 0.99
CA ILE A 138 -10.57 -4.91 -0.03
C ILE A 138 -9.28 -4.15 0.29
N ASP A 139 -9.03 -3.81 1.55
CA ASP A 139 -7.83 -3.06 1.93
C ASP A 139 -6.54 -3.82 1.64
N ALA A 140 -6.51 -5.12 1.95
CA ALA A 140 -5.40 -5.99 1.58
C ALA A 140 -5.17 -5.98 0.05
N LEU A 141 -6.25 -6.13 -0.74
CA LEU A 141 -6.18 -6.08 -2.20
C LEU A 141 -5.65 -4.72 -2.70
N ARG A 142 -6.15 -3.60 -2.16
CA ARG A 142 -5.69 -2.25 -2.54
C ARG A 142 -4.21 -2.07 -2.24
N LYS A 143 -3.78 -2.51 -1.05
CA LYS A 143 -2.40 -2.39 -0.60
C LYS A 143 -1.45 -3.21 -1.47
N VAL A 144 -1.79 -4.47 -1.80
CA VAL A 144 -0.98 -5.32 -2.71
C VAL A 144 -0.88 -4.70 -4.11
N LEU A 145 -2.00 -4.29 -4.69
CA LEU A 145 -2.00 -3.88 -6.10
C LEU A 145 -1.39 -2.49 -6.31
N TYR A 146 -1.72 -1.51 -5.47
CA TYR A 146 -1.37 -0.11 -5.71
C TYR A 146 -1.00 0.67 -4.44
N GLY A 147 -0.50 -0.01 -3.41
CA GLY A 147 0.03 0.65 -2.21
C GLY A 147 -1.03 1.18 -1.24
N GLY A 148 -2.32 0.99 -1.52
CA GLY A 148 -3.44 1.28 -0.63
C GLY A 148 -4.34 2.41 -1.12
N TYR A 149 -5.34 2.81 -0.33
CA TYR A 149 -6.18 3.96 -0.65
C TYR A 149 -5.59 5.23 -0.02
N ARG A 150 -4.89 6.04 -0.84
CA ARG A 150 -4.34 7.34 -0.46
C ARG A 150 -5.49 8.34 -0.33
N GLU A 151 -5.86 8.70 0.90
CA GLU A 151 -6.85 9.75 1.16
C GLU A 151 -6.19 11.14 1.07
N VAL A 152 -4.98 11.26 1.61
CA VAL A 152 -4.12 12.44 1.46
C VAL A 152 -2.89 12.01 0.67
N ASP A 153 -2.64 12.68 -0.45
CA ASP A 153 -1.48 12.47 -1.29
C ASP A 153 -0.87 13.83 -1.67
N SER A 154 -0.07 14.39 -0.74
CA SER A 154 0.57 15.69 -0.92
C SER A 154 2.09 15.56 -1.04
N THR A 155 2.78 16.66 -1.32
CA THR A 155 4.25 16.68 -1.38
C THR A 155 4.92 16.54 -0.01
N SER A 156 4.19 16.55 1.10
CA SER A 156 4.75 16.44 2.45
C SER A 156 4.19 15.28 3.25
N GLN A 157 3.05 14.71 2.83
CA GLN A 157 2.34 13.72 3.61
C GLN A 157 1.55 12.76 2.73
N THR A 158 1.63 11.48 3.08
CA THR A 158 0.81 10.43 2.47
C THR A 158 0.04 9.71 3.57
N ILE A 159 -1.29 9.76 3.52
CA ILE A 159 -2.17 9.07 4.49
C ILE A 159 -3.00 8.02 3.78
N LEU A 160 -2.88 6.78 4.24
CA LEU A 160 -3.76 5.69 3.83
C LEU A 160 -4.98 5.62 4.75
N ARG A 161 -6.15 5.40 4.16
CA ARG A 161 -7.41 5.22 4.89
C ARG A 161 -8.01 3.85 4.64
N ARG A 162 -8.47 3.20 5.71
CA ARG A 162 -9.23 1.94 5.65
C ARG A 162 -10.51 2.09 4.82
N ALA A 163 -11.00 1.02 4.22
CA ALA A 163 -12.29 1.05 3.54
C ALA A 163 -13.45 1.42 4.49
N TYR A 164 -14.48 2.04 3.91
CA TYR A 164 -15.77 2.24 4.58
C TYR A 164 -16.37 0.88 4.93
N ILE A 165 -16.65 0.66 6.21
CA ILE A 165 -17.36 -0.53 6.70
C ILE A 165 -18.70 -0.09 7.26
N PRO A 166 -19.82 -0.47 6.66
CA PRO A 166 -21.13 -0.03 7.12
C PRO A 166 -21.41 -0.40 8.59
N HIS A 167 -22.21 0.43 9.26
CA HIS A 167 -22.70 0.19 10.62
C HIS A 167 -23.84 -0.87 10.62
N ASP A 168 -23.53 -2.07 10.12
CA ASP A 168 -24.44 -3.21 9.98
C ASP A 168 -23.66 -4.55 10.01
N ALA A 169 -24.25 -5.62 9.46
CA ALA A 169 -23.66 -6.96 9.42
C ALA A 169 -22.34 -7.10 8.63
N HIS A 170 -21.82 -6.05 7.99
CA HIS A 170 -20.46 -6.01 7.45
C HIS A 170 -19.41 -5.62 8.49
N SER A 171 -19.83 -4.97 9.58
CA SER A 171 -18.94 -4.68 10.70
C SER A 171 -18.60 -5.96 11.45
N TRP A 172 -17.39 -6.02 12.01
CA TRP A 172 -16.92 -7.17 12.77
C TRP A 172 -16.36 -6.76 14.10
N GLY A 173 -16.36 -7.70 15.04
CA GLY A 173 -15.79 -7.52 16.37
C GLY A 173 -14.77 -8.59 16.68
N LYS A 174 -13.78 -8.24 17.51
CA LYS A 174 -12.83 -9.16 18.12
C LYS A 174 -12.78 -8.88 19.63
N GLU A 175 -12.48 -9.89 20.42
CA GLU A 175 -12.34 -9.76 21.87
C GLU A 175 -10.98 -10.27 22.32
N TYR A 176 -10.53 -9.76 23.46
CA TYR A 176 -9.38 -10.24 24.21
C TYR A 176 -9.78 -10.40 25.68
N LYS A 177 -9.34 -11.48 26.32
CA LYS A 177 -9.65 -11.82 27.71
C LYS A 177 -8.39 -11.83 28.57
N ASP A 178 -7.45 -12.71 28.27
CA ASP A 178 -6.23 -12.92 29.07
C ASP A 178 -5.18 -13.72 28.29
N GLU A 179 -3.95 -13.70 28.77
CA GLU A 179 -2.81 -14.38 28.14
C GLU A 179 -2.99 -15.91 28.04
N THR A 180 -3.70 -16.53 28.99
CA THR A 180 -3.94 -17.97 28.97
C THR A 180 -4.93 -18.38 27.89
N THR A 181 -5.92 -17.53 27.62
CA THR A 181 -6.98 -17.77 26.64
C THR A 181 -6.56 -17.36 25.23
N ASP A 182 -5.89 -16.21 25.11
CA ASP A 182 -5.55 -15.61 23.82
C ASP A 182 -4.10 -15.87 23.39
N GLY A 183 -3.24 -16.35 24.28
CA GLY A 183 -1.86 -16.76 23.97
C GLY A 183 -0.84 -15.62 23.90
N TYR A 184 -1.23 -14.40 24.25
CA TYR A 184 -0.35 -13.23 24.27
C TYR A 184 -0.82 -12.20 25.29
N ARG A 185 0.07 -11.27 25.63
CA ARG A 185 -0.23 -10.12 26.49
C ARG A 185 -0.64 -8.91 25.66
N ILE A 186 -1.85 -8.37 25.84
CA ILE A 186 -2.30 -7.19 25.08
C ILE A 186 -1.46 -5.92 25.28
N ASP A 187 -0.85 -5.74 26.44
CA ASP A 187 0.05 -4.62 26.75
C ASP A 187 1.41 -4.69 26.03
N ASP A 188 1.75 -5.85 25.45
CA ASP A 188 2.90 -5.98 24.55
C ASP A 188 2.62 -5.40 23.16
N TYR A 189 1.36 -5.27 22.73
CA TYR A 189 1.00 -4.91 21.36
C TYR A 189 0.10 -3.67 21.26
N THR A 190 -0.41 -3.17 22.38
CA THR A 190 -1.31 -2.03 22.43
C THR A 190 -0.96 -1.15 23.65
N PRO A 191 -1.40 0.11 23.69
CA PRO A 191 -1.27 0.94 24.89
C PRO A 191 -2.28 0.58 25.99
N LEU A 192 -3.10 -0.46 25.80
CA LEU A 192 -4.12 -0.87 26.75
C LEU A 192 -3.50 -1.72 27.86
N SER A 193 -3.99 -1.55 29.09
CA SER A 193 -3.68 -2.46 30.18
C SER A 193 -4.34 -3.82 29.96
N GLN A 194 -3.88 -4.84 30.69
CA GLN A 194 -4.62 -6.10 30.77
C GLN A 194 -6.04 -5.87 31.31
N PRO A 195 -7.05 -6.62 30.84
CA PRO A 195 -8.39 -6.59 31.39
C PRO A 195 -8.40 -6.93 32.88
N ASN A 196 -9.33 -6.33 33.62
CA ASN A 196 -9.61 -6.72 34.99
C ASN A 196 -10.07 -8.19 35.06
N ALA A 197 -9.93 -8.82 36.22
CA ALA A 197 -10.35 -10.20 36.43
C ALA A 197 -11.80 -10.45 35.97
N ASN A 198 -12.02 -11.51 35.20
CA ASN A 198 -13.31 -11.90 34.61
C ASN A 198 -13.94 -10.84 33.67
N THR A 199 -13.12 -9.98 33.06
CA THR A 199 -13.57 -9.02 32.05
C THR A 199 -12.83 -9.21 30.73
N ARG A 200 -13.35 -8.59 29.66
CA ARG A 200 -12.79 -8.66 28.31
C ARG A 200 -12.64 -7.26 27.72
N HIS A 201 -11.73 -7.09 26.78
CA HIS A 201 -11.70 -5.93 25.89
C HIS A 201 -12.39 -6.29 24.59
N PHE A 202 -13.34 -5.47 24.18
CA PHE A 202 -14.01 -5.61 22.89
C PHE A 202 -13.50 -4.57 21.91
N PHE A 203 -13.25 -5.02 20.68
CA PHE A 203 -12.78 -4.25 19.56
C PHE A 203 -13.79 -4.38 18.42
N GLY A 204 -14.33 -3.27 17.95
CA GLY A 204 -15.31 -3.23 16.87
C GLY A 204 -14.78 -2.44 15.69
N ASN A 205 -14.99 -2.94 14.47
CA ASN A 205 -14.56 -2.27 13.25
C ASN A 205 -15.78 -1.86 12.43
N LEU A 206 -15.98 -0.55 12.32
CA LEU A 206 -17.11 0.04 11.59
C LEU A 206 -16.75 1.43 11.10
N THR A 207 -17.58 1.99 10.25
CA THR A 207 -17.71 3.42 10.04
C THR A 207 -19.04 3.82 10.64
N ALA A 208 -19.00 4.56 11.76
CA ALA A 208 -20.21 4.92 12.47
C ALA A 208 -21.04 5.88 11.63
N ASN A 209 -22.21 5.43 11.17
CA ASN A 209 -23.26 6.33 10.74
C ASN A 209 -23.76 7.00 12.02
N ASN A 210 -23.42 8.27 12.19
CA ASN A 210 -23.59 9.09 13.39
C ASN A 210 -25.06 9.39 13.76
N LYS A 211 -26.02 8.48 13.49
CA LYS A 211 -27.49 8.58 13.70
C LYS A 211 -28.16 9.88 13.20
N VAL A 212 -27.38 10.81 12.66
CA VAL A 212 -27.76 12.15 12.19
C VAL A 212 -27.72 12.19 10.66
N GLN A 213 -26.88 11.36 10.03
CA GLN A 213 -26.79 11.24 8.58
C GLN A 213 -27.59 10.03 8.11
N ASP A 214 -28.76 10.27 7.50
CA ASP A 214 -29.41 9.25 6.67
C ASP A 214 -28.49 8.94 5.48
N CYS A 215 -27.98 7.71 5.40
CA CYS A 215 -27.09 7.27 4.33
C CYS A 215 -27.79 7.06 2.98
N ILE A 216 -28.73 7.94 2.65
CA ILE A 216 -29.38 8.05 1.34
C ILE A 216 -28.33 8.41 0.29
N ASP A 217 -27.42 9.34 0.62
CA ASP A 217 -26.24 9.62 -0.21
C ASP A 217 -25.05 8.80 0.29
N LEU A 218 -24.86 7.62 -0.32
CA LEU A 218 -23.77 6.72 0.01
C LEU A 218 -22.38 7.35 -0.20
N ASN A 219 -22.23 8.36 -1.07
CA ASN A 219 -20.91 8.98 -1.25
C ASN A 219 -20.49 9.71 0.03
N LYS A 220 -21.42 10.45 0.66
CA LYS A 220 -21.18 11.14 1.93
C LYS A 220 -20.87 10.16 3.06
N CYS A 221 -21.65 9.08 3.16
CA CYS A 221 -21.40 8.07 4.19
C CYS A 221 -20.09 7.30 3.95
N SER A 222 -19.75 7.00 2.70
CA SER A 222 -18.50 6.30 2.36
C SER A 222 -17.24 7.12 2.63
N ASP A 223 -17.38 8.44 2.82
CA ASP A 223 -16.29 9.35 3.16
C ASP A 223 -16.16 9.62 4.66
N MET A 224 -17.02 9.02 5.48
CA MET A 224 -16.91 9.08 6.94
C MET A 224 -15.69 8.28 7.43
N PRO A 225 -15.07 8.72 8.53
CA PRO A 225 -13.85 8.11 9.03
C PRO A 225 -14.10 6.68 9.51
N PRO A 226 -13.35 5.68 9.01
CA PRO A 226 -13.43 4.31 9.49
C PRO A 226 -12.84 4.21 10.91
N LEU A 227 -13.54 3.54 11.82
CA LEU A 227 -13.23 3.50 13.24
C LEU A 227 -12.83 2.09 13.70
N LEU A 228 -11.82 2.04 14.57
CA LEU A 228 -11.62 0.98 15.53
C LEU A 228 -12.22 1.45 16.86
N ARG A 229 -13.34 0.86 17.25
CA ARG A 229 -14.06 1.15 18.48
C ARG A 229 -13.65 0.18 19.58
N ILE A 230 -13.43 0.69 20.77
CA ILE A 230 -12.91 -0.06 21.90
C ILE A 230 -13.86 0.09 23.09
N ARG A 231 -14.16 -1.03 23.74
CA ARG A 231 -14.84 -1.10 25.04
C ARG A 231 -13.98 -1.94 25.98
N GLN A 232 -13.35 -1.30 26.95
CA GLN A 232 -12.50 -1.98 27.92
C GLN A 232 -13.34 -2.60 29.06
N ASN A 233 -12.79 -3.61 29.72
CA ASN A 233 -13.35 -4.23 30.93
C ASN A 233 -14.83 -4.62 30.87
N VAL A 234 -15.30 -5.19 29.75
CA VAL A 234 -16.65 -5.73 29.63
C VAL A 234 -16.74 -7.00 30.49
N GLY A 235 -17.46 -6.92 31.62
CA GLY A 235 -17.65 -8.01 32.58
C GLY A 235 -18.90 -8.86 32.31
N GLY A 236 -19.32 -9.64 33.31
CA GLY A 236 -20.59 -10.40 33.27
C GLY A 236 -20.61 -11.56 32.28
N ASP A 237 -19.45 -12.04 31.85
CA ASP A 237 -19.28 -13.06 30.80
C ASP A 237 -19.95 -12.76 29.46
N HIS A 238 -20.26 -11.48 29.22
CA HIS A 238 -20.70 -11.04 27.91
C HIS A 238 -19.60 -11.28 26.87
N ARG A 239 -20.03 -11.57 25.65
CA ARG A 239 -19.15 -11.94 24.54
C ARG A 239 -19.31 -11.02 23.35
N ILE A 240 -18.30 -10.97 22.51
CA ILE A 240 -18.23 -10.03 21.38
C ILE A 240 -19.42 -10.11 20.44
N TRP A 241 -19.99 -11.29 20.21
CA TRP A 241 -21.15 -11.48 19.34
C TRP A 241 -22.42 -10.80 19.87
N GLU A 242 -22.53 -10.60 21.20
CA GLU A 242 -23.64 -9.81 21.76
C GLU A 242 -23.54 -8.33 21.38
N TRP A 243 -22.37 -7.86 20.94
CA TRP A 243 -22.15 -6.48 20.53
C TRP A 243 -22.06 -6.34 19.00
N ALA A 244 -21.30 -7.22 18.34
CA ALA A 244 -21.06 -7.19 16.90
C ALA A 244 -22.18 -7.83 16.07
N SER A 245 -22.94 -8.77 16.63
CA SER A 245 -23.94 -9.57 15.90
C SER A 245 -25.37 -9.39 16.43
N LYS A 246 -25.65 -8.25 17.07
CA LYS A 246 -26.99 -7.92 17.59
C LYS A 246 -27.91 -7.27 16.54
N GLU A 247 -29.20 -7.18 16.85
CA GLU A 247 -30.14 -6.39 16.05
C GLU A 247 -29.72 -4.90 16.06
N ARG A 248 -29.90 -4.21 14.91
CA ARG A 248 -29.33 -2.89 14.63
C ARG A 248 -29.69 -1.86 15.73
N PRO A 249 -28.78 -0.94 16.07
CA PRO A 249 -27.42 -0.80 15.53
C PRO A 249 -26.41 -1.72 16.25
N VAL A 250 -25.61 -2.46 15.48
CA VAL A 250 -24.46 -3.27 15.96
C VAL A 250 -23.33 -2.37 16.45
N LEU A 251 -22.42 -2.84 17.31
CA LEU A 251 -21.25 -2.08 17.78
C LEU A 251 -21.55 -0.68 18.37
N ASP A 252 -22.77 -0.47 18.85
CA ASP A 252 -23.24 0.80 19.43
C ASP A 252 -23.17 0.78 20.98
N SER A 253 -23.98 1.60 21.66
CA SER A 253 -23.95 1.80 23.11
C SER A 253 -24.54 0.67 23.96
N THR A 254 -25.01 -0.43 23.37
CA THR A 254 -25.66 -1.55 24.08
C THR A 254 -25.25 -2.91 23.53
N LEU A 255 -25.50 -3.97 24.31
CA LEU A 255 -25.42 -5.37 23.91
C LEU A 255 -26.81 -5.88 23.47
N SER A 256 -26.86 -7.03 22.81
CA SER A 256 -28.11 -7.74 22.46
C SER A 256 -28.96 -8.07 23.69
N THR A 257 -28.32 -8.23 24.86
CA THR A 257 -28.90 -8.59 26.14
C THR A 257 -29.23 -7.38 27.03
N GLY A 258 -28.93 -6.16 26.58
CA GLY A 258 -29.23 -4.93 27.32
C GLY A 258 -28.06 -3.95 27.40
N THR A 259 -27.97 -3.19 28.48
CA THR A 259 -26.89 -2.23 28.69
C THR A 259 -25.57 -2.92 29.02
N PHE A 260 -24.44 -2.28 28.71
CA PHE A 260 -23.15 -2.76 29.19
C PHE A 260 -23.13 -2.86 30.73
N PRO A 261 -22.49 -3.91 31.30
CA PRO A 261 -22.34 -4.05 32.74
C PRO A 261 -21.63 -2.87 33.39
N THR A 262 -21.95 -2.60 34.66
CA THR A 262 -21.21 -1.66 35.50
C THR A 262 -19.73 -2.03 35.54
N GLY A 263 -18.85 -1.03 35.37
CA GLY A 263 -17.40 -1.24 35.30
C GLY A 263 -16.85 -1.36 33.87
N THR A 264 -17.72 -1.45 32.85
CA THR A 264 -17.29 -1.31 31.45
C THR A 264 -16.72 0.08 31.20
N GLY A 265 -15.56 0.15 30.57
CA GLY A 265 -14.91 1.39 30.16
C GLY A 265 -15.75 2.23 29.20
N ALA A 266 -15.42 3.53 29.13
CA ALA A 266 -16.04 4.41 28.15
C ALA A 266 -15.78 3.92 26.72
N GLN A 267 -16.63 4.33 25.77
CA GLN A 267 -16.37 4.07 24.36
C GLN A 267 -15.17 4.91 23.93
N GLU A 268 -14.21 4.24 23.31
CA GLU A 268 -13.03 4.84 22.74
C GLU A 268 -12.99 4.55 21.25
N ASP A 269 -12.99 5.59 20.42
CA ASP A 269 -12.89 5.45 18.96
C ASP A 269 -11.49 5.88 18.51
N ARG A 270 -10.90 5.13 17.57
CA ARG A 270 -9.64 5.44 16.90
C ARG A 270 -9.86 5.41 15.40
N THR A 271 -9.59 6.50 14.70
CA THR A 271 -9.77 6.55 13.25
C THR A 271 -8.66 5.73 12.58
N VAL A 272 -9.04 4.76 11.75
CA VAL A 272 -8.10 3.88 11.03
C VAL A 272 -7.58 4.58 9.79
N ARG A 273 -6.65 5.50 10.04
CA ARG A 273 -5.84 6.23 9.07
C ARG A 273 -4.40 6.13 9.50
N VAL A 274 -3.50 5.91 8.55
CA VAL A 274 -2.08 5.73 8.85
C VAL A 274 -1.24 6.60 7.95
N GLU A 275 -0.31 7.31 8.57
CA GLU A 275 0.76 8.01 7.88
C GLU A 275 1.83 7.01 7.44
N VAL A 276 2.16 7.03 6.15
CA VAL A 276 3.11 6.09 5.55
C VAL A 276 4.20 6.84 4.79
N CYS A 277 5.32 6.15 4.53
CA CYS A 277 6.40 6.68 3.71
C CYS A 277 6.99 7.99 4.26
N THR A 278 7.19 8.02 5.58
CA THR A 278 7.86 9.13 6.26
C THR A 278 9.37 9.07 6.01
N ALA A 279 10.09 10.17 6.27
CA ALA A 279 11.55 10.23 6.08
C ALA A 279 12.32 9.16 6.88
N SER A 280 11.79 8.71 8.02
CA SER A 280 12.41 7.70 8.87
C SER A 280 11.86 6.28 8.66
N PHE A 281 10.64 6.17 8.11
CA PHE A 281 9.94 4.90 7.96
C PHE A 281 9.30 4.83 6.56
N TYR A 282 9.99 4.13 5.65
CA TYR A 282 9.67 4.06 4.22
C TYR A 282 9.74 2.62 3.67
N THR A 283 9.56 1.60 4.51
CA THR A 283 9.37 0.21 4.06
C THR A 283 8.21 0.15 3.07
N ASP A 284 8.38 -0.59 1.97
CA ASP A 284 7.39 -0.72 0.89
C ASP A 284 7.00 0.61 0.21
N CYS A 285 7.91 1.59 0.28
CA CYS A 285 7.79 2.87 -0.41
C CYS A 285 8.91 3.05 -1.43
N LYS A 286 8.61 3.77 -2.51
CA LYS A 286 9.59 4.17 -3.52
C LYS A 286 9.86 5.67 -3.42
N LEU A 287 11.14 6.05 -3.54
CA LEU A 287 11.56 7.44 -3.67
C LEU A 287 11.32 7.91 -5.11
N TYR A 288 10.54 8.96 -5.25
CA TYR A 288 10.23 9.58 -6.54
C TYR A 288 11.14 10.77 -6.85
N PRO A 289 11.29 11.19 -8.12
CA PRO A 289 12.18 12.30 -8.51
C PRO A 289 11.88 13.63 -7.81
N ASN A 290 10.64 13.80 -7.34
CA ASN A 290 10.21 14.93 -6.49
C ASN A 290 10.77 14.89 -5.05
N GLY A 291 11.57 13.87 -4.71
CA GLY A 291 12.19 13.67 -3.39
C GLY A 291 11.26 13.06 -2.34
N GLN A 292 10.09 12.56 -2.73
CA GLN A 292 9.09 12.01 -1.82
C GLN A 292 9.00 10.50 -1.89
N TYR A 293 8.82 9.86 -0.74
CA TYR A 293 8.49 8.45 -0.68
C TYR A 293 6.98 8.26 -0.83
N LYS A 294 6.53 7.37 -1.74
CA LYS A 294 5.11 6.97 -1.84
C LYS A 294 4.97 5.46 -1.78
N PRO A 295 3.85 4.95 -1.23
CA PRO A 295 3.63 3.52 -1.10
C PRO A 295 3.36 2.94 -2.49
N ILE A 296 4.07 1.87 -2.83
CA ILE A 296 3.92 1.18 -4.10
C ILE A 296 3.19 -0.16 -3.91
N GLY A 297 2.74 -0.73 -5.01
CA GLY A 297 2.21 -2.09 -5.07
C GLY A 297 2.61 -2.76 -6.38
N LEU A 298 2.20 -4.00 -6.59
CA LEU A 298 2.62 -4.83 -7.73
C LEU A 298 2.39 -4.17 -9.10
N LEU A 299 1.39 -3.30 -9.23
CA LEU A 299 1.13 -2.62 -10.49
C LEU A 299 2.17 -1.53 -10.81
N HIS A 300 2.85 -0.99 -9.80
CA HIS A 300 3.91 0.00 -10.00
C HIS A 300 5.16 -0.65 -10.59
N ASP A 301 5.49 -1.88 -10.20
CA ASP A 301 6.67 -2.62 -10.69
C ASP A 301 6.67 -2.78 -12.22
N TYR A 302 5.48 -2.96 -12.81
CA TYR A 302 5.31 -3.13 -14.27
C TYR A 302 4.78 -1.88 -14.97
N GLY A 303 4.12 -0.97 -14.24
CA GLY A 303 3.47 0.20 -14.80
C GLY A 303 4.40 1.41 -14.97
N GLU A 304 5.38 1.62 -14.09
CA GLU A 304 6.17 2.86 -14.08
C GLU A 304 7.14 2.99 -15.25
N GLN A 305 7.56 1.89 -15.86
CA GLN A 305 8.43 1.89 -17.04
C GLN A 305 7.64 1.82 -18.35
N ASP A 306 6.31 2.01 -18.30
CA ASP A 306 5.38 1.75 -19.42
C ASP A 306 5.56 0.35 -20.02
N ALA A 307 6.03 -0.62 -19.22
CA ALA A 307 6.10 -2.00 -19.67
C ALA A 307 4.69 -2.57 -19.87
N MET A 308 3.68 -2.04 -19.17
CA MET A 308 2.26 -2.35 -19.33
C MET A 308 1.37 -1.14 -18.96
N LEU A 309 0.26 -0.94 -19.66
CA LEU A 309 -0.76 0.06 -19.30
C LEU A 309 -1.89 -0.61 -18.53
N PHE A 310 -2.17 -0.14 -17.33
CA PHE A 310 -3.20 -0.74 -16.47
C PHE A 310 -4.39 0.19 -16.23
N GLY A 311 -5.58 -0.39 -16.34
CA GLY A 311 -6.81 0.17 -15.78
C GLY A 311 -7.29 -0.69 -14.62
N LEU A 312 -7.85 -0.05 -13.60
CA LEU A 312 -8.38 -0.76 -12.44
C LEU A 312 -9.82 -0.33 -12.16
N ILE A 313 -10.73 -1.30 -12.21
CA ILE A 313 -12.06 -1.18 -11.64
C ILE A 313 -12.14 -2.07 -10.40
N THR A 314 -12.55 -1.48 -9.28
CA THR A 314 -12.83 -2.22 -8.05
C THR A 314 -14.27 -2.01 -7.62
N GLY A 315 -14.82 -2.99 -6.91
CA GLY A 315 -16.04 -2.79 -6.14
C GLY A 315 -15.90 -1.59 -5.20
N SER A 316 -16.98 -0.82 -5.07
CA SER A 316 -17.11 0.21 -4.05
C SER A 316 -18.48 0.09 -3.41
N TYR A 317 -18.56 0.42 -2.13
CA TYR A 317 -19.81 0.30 -1.40
C TYR A 317 -20.87 1.29 -1.93
N ASP A 318 -20.44 2.52 -2.22
CA ASP A 318 -21.24 3.62 -2.76
C ASP A 318 -21.77 3.39 -4.18
N LYS A 319 -21.08 2.59 -5.00
CA LYS A 319 -21.42 2.34 -6.41
C LYS A 319 -21.53 0.85 -6.72
N HIS A 320 -22.01 0.05 -5.76
CA HIS A 320 -22.09 -1.41 -5.89
C HIS A 320 -22.97 -1.87 -7.07
N MET A 321 -24.05 -1.16 -7.40
CA MET A 321 -24.90 -1.47 -8.57
C MET A 321 -24.45 -0.81 -9.88
N SER A 322 -23.56 0.19 -9.84
CA SER A 322 -23.13 0.96 -11.03
C SER A 322 -21.91 0.37 -11.73
N GLY A 323 -21.52 -0.85 -11.37
CA GLY A 323 -20.40 -1.54 -12.01
C GLY A 323 -19.04 -1.30 -11.34
N GLY A 324 -18.99 -0.72 -10.14
CA GLY A 324 -17.76 -0.44 -9.39
C GLY A 324 -17.24 0.98 -9.62
N ARG A 325 -16.15 1.34 -8.93
CA ARG A 325 -15.46 2.62 -9.11
C ARG A 325 -14.21 2.39 -9.97
N LEU A 326 -14.09 3.17 -11.04
CA LEU A 326 -12.83 3.31 -11.77
C LEU A 326 -11.81 3.96 -10.83
N ARG A 327 -10.78 3.21 -10.46
CA ARG A 327 -9.71 3.68 -9.57
C ARG A 327 -8.57 4.29 -10.38
N LYS A 328 -8.29 3.71 -11.55
CA LYS A 328 -7.30 4.21 -12.49
C LYS A 328 -7.81 4.00 -13.91
N VAL A 329 -7.89 5.08 -14.69
CA VAL A 329 -8.11 5.01 -16.14
C VAL A 329 -6.91 4.30 -16.75
N ILE A 330 -7.12 3.48 -17.79
CA ILE A 330 -6.01 2.89 -18.55
C ILE A 330 -5.13 4.03 -19.06
N SER A 331 -3.96 4.17 -18.46
CA SER A 331 -3.00 5.26 -18.70
C SER A 331 -1.63 4.79 -18.25
N SER A 332 -0.60 5.58 -18.57
CA SER A 332 0.72 5.36 -18.01
C SER A 332 0.65 5.43 -16.48
N PHE A 333 1.38 4.55 -15.83
CA PHE A 333 1.53 4.61 -14.38
C PHE A 333 2.53 5.70 -13.96
N SER A 334 3.21 6.36 -14.89
CA SER A 334 4.08 7.52 -14.63
C SER A 334 3.35 8.69 -13.95
N ASP A 335 2.02 8.76 -14.07
CA ASP A 335 1.23 9.81 -13.43
C ASP A 335 0.91 9.52 -11.95
N GLU A 336 1.20 8.30 -11.43
CA GLU A 336 1.08 7.96 -10.00
C GLU A 336 2.37 8.17 -9.19
N VAL A 337 3.43 8.65 -9.88
CA VAL A 337 4.83 8.82 -9.47
C VAL A 337 5.10 10.26 -9.00
#